data_AF-A0A1E1XR17-F1
#
_entry.id   AF-A0A1E1XR17-F1
#
_cell.length_a   1.000
_cell.length_b   1.000
_cell.length_c   1.000
_cell.angle_alpha   90.00
_cell.angle_beta   90.00
_cell.angle_gamma   90.00
#
_symmetry.space_group_name_H-M   'P 1'
#
loop_
_entity.id
_entity.type
_entity.pdbx_description
1 polymer ?
#
loop_
_entity_poly.entity_id
_entity_poly.type
_entity_poly.pdbx_seq_one_letter_code
_entity_poly.pdbx_strand_id
1 'polypeptide(L)'
;LQHRVDFPYLVLLVSGGHCQLAVVRAIDDFLLLGQTIDDAPGEAMDKVARRLKVHNLPECRLLSGGAAIELLARGANPLAFPFPEPMTDYRTCDFSFSGFKNAVYREILRLEKQHGIEADGLVPELHDVCASAQRAMVQHLVRRSQRALEFCTREGLLPPLPSEEAKVTNGEEAFPTLVVAGGVACNSVLRDALAQLCNHLGARFVATPAKLCSDNGLMIAWNGLERYRTSAVPAVEDLDALRVESRCALGTDISQSVAKASIKLRKIKLKIG
;
A
#
# COMPACT_ATOMS: atom_id res chain seq x y z
N LEU A 1 9.98 6.30 20.43
CA LEU A 1 9.85 5.83 19.03
C LEU A 1 10.14 4.33 19.03
N GLN A 2 9.16 3.46 18.73
CA GLN A 2 9.35 2.01 18.91
C GLN A 2 10.35 1.38 17.91
N HIS A 3 10.60 2.02 16.75
CA HIS A 3 11.62 1.61 15.80
C HIS A 3 12.27 2.82 15.12
N ARG A 4 13.60 2.94 15.17
CA ARG A 4 14.36 3.86 14.32
C ARG A 4 14.54 3.22 12.94
N VAL A 5 14.31 4.00 11.89
CA VAL A 5 14.54 3.64 10.48
C VAL A 5 15.50 4.67 9.93
N ASP A 6 16.67 4.21 9.49
CA ASP A 6 17.71 5.07 8.90
C ASP A 6 17.52 5.16 7.38
N PHE A 7 17.97 6.26 6.78
CA PHE A 7 17.98 6.40 5.32
C PHE A 7 19.09 5.54 4.69
N PRO A 8 18.92 5.07 3.43
CA PRO A 8 17.70 5.13 2.64
C PRO A 8 16.74 3.97 2.98
N TYR A 9 15.44 4.21 2.83
CA TYR A 9 14.41 3.16 2.96
C TYR A 9 13.33 3.29 1.88
N LEU A 10 12.65 2.19 1.60
CA LEU A 10 11.49 2.15 0.71
C LEU A 10 10.23 2.45 1.52
N VAL A 11 9.35 3.30 1.00
CA VAL A 11 8.03 3.54 1.60
C VAL A 11 6.92 3.16 0.62
N LEU A 12 5.93 2.41 1.13
CA LEU A 12 4.62 2.22 0.52
C LEU A 12 3.61 3.10 1.26
N LEU A 13 3.18 4.18 0.60
CA LEU A 13 2.13 5.07 1.10
C LEU A 13 0.78 4.61 0.53
N VAL A 14 -0.12 4.11 1.38
CA VAL A 14 -1.41 3.53 0.98
C VAL A 14 -2.55 4.07 1.85
N SER A 15 -3.39 4.93 1.27
CA SER A 15 -4.50 5.61 1.93
C SER A 15 -5.78 5.58 1.10
N GLY A 16 -6.78 6.36 1.51
CA GLY A 16 -8.01 6.57 0.75
C GLY A 16 -7.78 7.29 -0.58
N GLY A 17 -6.78 8.17 -0.67
CA GLY A 17 -6.51 8.99 -1.86
C GLY A 17 -5.12 8.80 -2.48
N HIS A 18 -4.23 8.04 -1.85
CA HIS A 18 -2.86 7.86 -2.32
C HIS A 18 -2.46 6.39 -2.34
N CYS A 19 -1.71 6.00 -3.37
CA CYS A 19 -0.98 4.74 -3.46
C CYS A 19 0.33 5.02 -4.16
N GLN A 20 1.44 5.08 -3.42
CA GLN A 20 2.74 5.46 -3.95
C GLN A 20 3.85 4.57 -3.38
N LEU A 21 4.82 4.25 -4.23
CA LEU A 21 6.09 3.63 -3.83
C LEU A 21 7.21 4.63 -4.08
N ALA A 22 7.99 4.93 -3.04
CA ALA A 22 9.11 5.86 -3.15
C ALA A 22 10.31 5.42 -2.31
N VAL A 23 11.51 5.73 -2.77
CA VAL A 23 12.72 5.66 -1.93
C VAL A 23 12.87 6.98 -1.21
N VAL A 24 13.03 6.91 0.11
CA VAL A 24 13.35 8.07 0.95
C VAL A 24 14.85 8.07 1.19
N ARG A 25 15.58 9.04 0.61
CA ARG A 25 17.04 9.16 0.73
C ARG A 25 17.45 10.16 1.81
N ALA A 26 16.61 11.17 2.05
CA ALA A 26 16.72 12.13 3.14
C ALA A 26 15.35 12.76 3.42
N ILE A 27 15.29 13.69 4.37
CA ILE A 27 14.04 14.37 4.80
C ILE A 27 13.29 15.03 3.63
N ASP A 28 14.02 15.64 2.69
CA ASP A 28 13.47 16.35 1.52
C ASP A 28 13.94 15.75 0.18
N ASP A 29 14.42 14.50 0.20
CA ASP A 29 14.92 13.81 -1.00
C ASP A 29 14.24 12.45 -1.18
N PHE A 30 13.31 12.42 -2.14
CA PHE A 30 12.47 11.28 -2.46
C PHE A 30 12.57 10.92 -3.94
N LEU A 31 12.64 9.61 -4.24
CA LEU A 31 12.55 9.08 -5.59
C LEU A 31 11.25 8.29 -5.75
N LEU A 32 10.32 8.81 -6.53
CA LEU A 32 9.04 8.15 -6.81
C LEU A 32 9.25 7.02 -7.83
N LEU A 33 8.91 5.79 -7.43
CA LEU A 33 9.05 4.57 -8.25
C LEU A 33 7.78 4.24 -9.02
N GLY A 34 6.63 4.62 -8.47
CA GLY A 34 5.32 4.38 -9.09
C GLY A 34 4.19 4.86 -8.20
N GLN A 35 3.05 5.08 -8.82
CA GLN A 35 1.85 5.59 -8.14
C GLN A 35 0.57 5.00 -8.72
N THR A 36 -0.58 5.23 -8.09
CA THR A 36 -1.84 4.87 -8.73
C THR A 36 -2.07 5.71 -9.99
N ILE A 37 -2.50 5.05 -11.06
CA ILE A 37 -2.91 5.70 -12.31
C ILE A 37 -4.42 5.92 -12.38
N ASP A 38 -5.18 5.36 -11.43
CA ASP A 38 -6.63 5.52 -11.33
C ASP A 38 -7.11 5.66 -9.87
N ASP A 39 -7.99 4.78 -9.37
CA ASP A 39 -8.47 4.78 -7.99
C ASP A 39 -7.32 4.42 -7.04
N ALA A 40 -7.30 5.00 -5.84
CA ALA A 40 -6.46 4.51 -4.74
C ALA A 40 -7.09 3.23 -4.11
N PRO A 41 -6.33 2.37 -3.41
CA PRO A 41 -6.86 1.13 -2.85
C PRO A 41 -7.95 1.39 -1.81
N GLY A 42 -7.80 2.41 -0.96
CA GLY A 42 -8.81 2.74 0.04
C GLY A 42 -10.13 3.17 -0.60
N GLU A 43 -10.08 4.06 -1.60
CA GLU A 43 -11.26 4.46 -2.37
C GLU A 43 -11.91 3.28 -3.11
N ALA A 44 -11.12 2.39 -3.72
CA ALA A 44 -11.62 1.21 -4.39
C ALA A 44 -12.35 0.27 -3.40
N MET A 45 -11.78 0.06 -2.21
CA MET A 45 -12.42 -0.71 -1.14
C MET A 45 -13.69 -0.04 -0.61
N ASP A 46 -13.70 1.28 -0.41
CA ASP A 46 -14.89 2.01 0.03
C ASP A 46 -16.04 1.91 -0.98
N LYS A 47 -15.73 1.98 -2.28
CA LYS A 47 -16.69 1.73 -3.35
C LYS A 47 -17.22 0.29 -3.30
N VAL A 48 -16.35 -0.71 -3.17
CA VAL A 48 -16.75 -2.12 -3.03
C VAL A 48 -17.65 -2.34 -1.80
N ALA A 49 -17.26 -1.81 -0.64
CA ALA A 49 -18.03 -1.90 0.60
C ALA A 49 -19.43 -1.26 0.45
N ARG A 50 -19.50 -0.08 -0.18
CA ARG A 50 -20.77 0.56 -0.51
C ARG A 50 -21.63 -0.30 -1.43
N ARG A 51 -21.05 -0.94 -2.44
CA ARG A 51 -21.78 -1.79 -3.38
C ARG A 51 -22.31 -3.08 -2.74
N LEU A 52 -21.55 -3.63 -1.80
CA LEU A 52 -21.93 -4.76 -0.95
C LEU A 52 -22.92 -4.37 0.15
N LYS A 53 -23.20 -3.07 0.31
CA LYS A 53 -24.12 -2.53 1.32
C LYS A 53 -23.70 -2.92 2.74
N VAL A 54 -22.41 -3.11 2.99
CA VAL A 54 -21.90 -3.64 4.27
C VAL A 54 -22.27 -2.75 5.45
N HIS A 55 -22.44 -1.44 5.24
CA HIS A 55 -22.84 -0.51 6.29
C HIS A 55 -24.30 -0.68 6.76
N ASN A 56 -25.10 -1.52 6.08
CA ASN A 56 -26.40 -1.96 6.59
C ASN A 56 -26.24 -2.87 7.81
N LEU A 57 -25.09 -3.55 7.94
CA LEU A 57 -24.74 -4.34 9.12
C LEU A 57 -24.37 -3.44 10.31
N PRO A 58 -24.96 -3.66 11.50
CA PRO A 58 -24.68 -2.87 12.70
C PRO A 58 -23.18 -2.76 13.03
N GLU A 59 -22.44 -3.86 12.91
CA GLU A 59 -21.01 -3.98 13.21
C GLU A 59 -20.10 -3.22 12.22
N CYS A 60 -20.59 -2.91 11.02
CA CYS A 60 -19.83 -2.23 9.97
C CYS A 60 -20.24 -0.77 9.77
N ARG A 61 -21.31 -0.30 10.43
CA ARG A 61 -21.93 1.01 10.17
C ARG A 61 -20.97 2.20 10.33
N LEU A 62 -20.06 2.14 11.30
CA LEU A 62 -19.13 3.23 11.64
C LEU A 62 -17.70 2.98 11.13
N LEU A 63 -17.48 1.85 10.44
CA LEU A 63 -16.17 1.50 9.91
C LEU A 63 -15.96 2.18 8.55
N SER A 64 -14.70 2.44 8.19
CA SER A 64 -14.37 2.67 6.79
C SER A 64 -14.67 1.41 5.97
N GLY A 65 -14.90 1.56 4.67
CA GLY A 65 -15.23 0.41 3.82
C GLY A 65 -14.11 -0.62 3.77
N GLY A 66 -12.85 -0.18 3.74
CA GLY A 66 -11.69 -1.07 3.88
C GLY A 66 -11.68 -1.86 5.20
N ALA A 67 -11.98 -1.21 6.33
CA ALA A 67 -12.04 -1.87 7.63
C ALA A 67 -13.25 -2.82 7.76
N ALA A 68 -14.39 -2.46 7.17
CA ALA A 68 -15.58 -3.30 7.11
C ALA A 68 -15.33 -4.58 6.28
N ILE A 69 -14.70 -4.43 5.11
CA ILE A 69 -14.30 -5.57 4.27
C ILE A 69 -13.35 -6.49 5.03
N GLU A 70 -12.37 -5.92 5.74
CA GLU A 70 -11.46 -6.72 6.56
C GLU A 70 -12.14 -7.46 7.70
N LEU A 71 -13.09 -6.82 8.38
CA LEU A 71 -13.86 -7.47 9.44
C LEU A 71 -14.66 -8.66 8.89
N LEU A 72 -15.35 -8.46 7.77
CA LEU A 72 -16.21 -9.48 7.16
C LEU A 72 -15.42 -10.60 6.47
N ALA A 73 -14.20 -10.32 6.00
CA ALA A 73 -13.33 -11.32 5.38
C ALA A 73 -12.81 -12.39 6.37
N ARG A 74 -12.86 -12.12 7.69
CA ARG A 74 -12.29 -13.01 8.71
C ARG A 74 -12.93 -14.39 8.69
N GLY A 75 -12.11 -15.43 8.51
CA GLY A 75 -12.54 -16.83 8.51
C GLY A 75 -13.29 -17.27 7.25
N ALA A 76 -13.43 -16.40 6.26
CA ALA A 76 -14.06 -16.71 4.97
C ALA A 76 -13.05 -17.31 3.98
N ASN A 77 -13.52 -17.77 2.82
CA ASN A 77 -12.66 -18.35 1.80
C ASN A 77 -12.12 -17.27 0.85
N PRO A 78 -10.83 -16.90 0.92
CA PRO A 78 -10.27 -15.85 0.06
C PRO A 78 -10.10 -16.30 -1.39
N LEU A 79 -10.30 -17.59 -1.69
CA LEU A 79 -10.20 -18.18 -3.03
C LEU A 79 -11.56 -18.44 -3.67
N ALA A 80 -12.67 -18.05 -3.04
CA ALA A 80 -14.01 -18.28 -3.56
C ALA A 80 -14.26 -17.59 -4.91
N PHE A 81 -13.75 -16.37 -5.09
CA PHE A 81 -13.91 -15.58 -6.30
C PHE A 81 -12.57 -15.21 -6.93
N PRO A 82 -12.31 -15.58 -8.21
CA PRO A 82 -11.04 -15.33 -8.88
C PRO A 82 -10.98 -13.91 -9.47
N PHE A 83 -10.86 -12.90 -8.62
CA PHE A 83 -10.70 -11.52 -9.11
C PHE A 83 -9.34 -11.33 -9.82
N PRO A 84 -9.32 -10.55 -10.92
CA PRO A 84 -8.12 -10.36 -11.71
C PRO A 84 -7.06 -9.56 -10.93
N GLU A 85 -5.80 -9.96 -11.07
CA GLU A 85 -4.68 -9.17 -10.59
C GLU A 85 -4.42 -8.01 -11.59
N PRO A 86 -4.47 -6.74 -11.17
CA PRO A 86 -4.27 -5.62 -12.08
C PRO A 86 -2.84 -5.56 -12.65
N MET A 87 -2.76 -5.14 -13.91
CA MET A 87 -1.52 -4.72 -14.56
C MET A 87 -0.41 -5.80 -14.59
N THR A 88 -0.75 -7.10 -14.63
CA THR A 88 0.23 -8.20 -14.59
C THR A 88 1.26 -8.17 -15.71
N ASP A 89 0.90 -7.61 -16.87
CA ASP A 89 1.75 -7.52 -18.06
C ASP A 89 2.74 -6.33 -17.99
N TYR A 90 2.52 -5.38 -17.07
CA TYR A 90 3.34 -4.19 -16.91
C TYR A 90 4.38 -4.39 -15.80
N ARG A 91 5.65 -4.23 -16.16
CA ARG A 91 6.80 -4.34 -15.23
C ARG A 91 7.15 -3.00 -14.58
N THR A 92 6.14 -2.25 -14.15
CA THR A 92 6.28 -0.95 -13.45
C THR A 92 5.95 -1.09 -11.96
N CYS A 93 6.17 -0.05 -11.15
CA CYS A 93 5.69 0.00 -9.76
C CYS A 93 4.35 0.74 -9.63
N ASP A 94 3.65 0.97 -10.75
CA ASP A 94 2.35 1.65 -10.74
C ASP A 94 1.22 0.73 -10.29
N PHE A 95 0.14 1.36 -9.81
CA PHE A 95 -1.03 0.70 -9.30
C PHE A 95 -2.28 1.06 -10.11
N SER A 96 -3.23 0.14 -10.23
CA SER A 96 -4.56 0.37 -10.80
C SER A 96 -5.54 -0.49 -10.03
N PHE A 97 -6.65 0.11 -9.62
CA PHE A 97 -7.72 -0.55 -8.87
C PHE A 97 -9.09 -0.38 -9.53
N SER A 98 -9.26 0.50 -10.52
CA SER A 98 -10.54 0.70 -11.22
C SER A 98 -11.04 -0.56 -11.92
N GLY A 99 -10.17 -1.26 -12.68
CA GLY A 99 -10.52 -2.49 -13.38
C GLY A 99 -10.89 -3.63 -12.42
N PHE A 100 -10.15 -3.74 -11.32
CA PHE A 100 -10.41 -4.69 -10.24
C PHE A 100 -11.76 -4.40 -9.55
N LYS A 101 -12.01 -3.16 -9.13
CA LYS A 101 -13.29 -2.73 -8.55
C LYS A 101 -14.46 -3.07 -9.46
N ASN A 102 -14.33 -2.80 -10.76
CA ASN A 102 -15.36 -3.13 -11.74
C ASN A 102 -15.60 -4.63 -11.86
N ALA A 103 -14.55 -5.47 -11.74
CA ALA A 103 -14.70 -6.92 -11.71
C ALA A 103 -15.48 -7.40 -10.48
N VAL A 104 -15.15 -6.86 -9.30
CA VAL A 104 -15.90 -7.13 -8.06
C VAL A 104 -17.36 -6.70 -8.18
N TYR A 105 -17.63 -5.51 -8.72
CA TYR A 105 -18.99 -5.01 -8.93
C TYR A 105 -19.83 -5.90 -9.83
N ARG A 106 -19.25 -6.40 -10.93
CA ARG A 106 -19.93 -7.33 -11.84
C ARG A 106 -20.29 -8.64 -11.13
N GLU A 107 -19.41 -9.13 -10.27
CA GLU A 107 -19.66 -10.34 -9.50
C GLU A 107 -20.78 -10.14 -8.48
N ILE A 108 -20.80 -8.99 -7.78
CA ILE A 108 -21.89 -8.64 -6.86
C ILE A 108 -23.23 -8.58 -7.61
N LEU A 109 -23.28 -7.91 -8.77
CA LEU A 109 -24.48 -7.85 -9.61
C LEU A 109 -24.96 -9.23 -10.05
N ARG A 110 -24.02 -10.13 -10.38
CA ARG A 110 -24.31 -11.51 -10.77
C ARG A 110 -24.96 -12.27 -9.61
N LEU A 111 -24.41 -12.15 -8.40
CA LEU A 111 -24.92 -12.80 -7.19
C LEU A 111 -26.29 -12.25 -6.78
N GLU A 112 -26.48 -10.94 -6.81
CA GLU A 112 -27.79 -10.33 -6.52
C GLU A 112 -28.88 -10.82 -7.48
N LYS A 113 -28.56 -10.89 -8.78
CA LYS A 113 -29.48 -11.43 -9.78
C LYS A 113 -29.75 -12.92 -9.56
N GLN A 114 -28.73 -13.70 -9.22
CA GLN A 114 -28.87 -15.13 -8.98
C GLN A 114 -29.78 -15.43 -7.79
N HIS A 115 -29.68 -14.65 -6.72
CA HIS A 115 -30.44 -14.85 -5.48
C HIS A 115 -31.73 -14.02 -5.40
N GLY A 116 -32.04 -13.21 -6.42
CA GLY A 116 -33.23 -12.36 -6.43
C GLY A 116 -33.21 -11.29 -5.32
N ILE A 117 -32.03 -10.74 -5.02
CA ILE A 117 -31.83 -9.80 -3.90
C ILE A 117 -32.45 -8.43 -4.23
N GLU A 118 -33.27 -7.91 -3.32
CA GLU A 118 -33.85 -6.56 -3.40
C GLU A 118 -32.81 -5.46 -3.14
N ALA A 119 -33.20 -4.20 -3.32
CA ALA A 119 -32.29 -3.04 -3.32
C ALA A 119 -31.39 -2.96 -2.07
N ASP A 120 -31.87 -3.29 -0.88
CA ASP A 120 -31.12 -3.20 0.38
C ASP A 120 -30.60 -4.54 0.92
N GLY A 121 -30.88 -5.64 0.22
CA GLY A 121 -30.48 -6.98 0.65
C GLY A 121 -28.98 -7.25 0.45
N LEU A 122 -28.44 -8.11 1.33
CA LEU A 122 -27.06 -8.59 1.28
C LEU A 122 -26.99 -9.92 0.51
N VAL A 123 -25.90 -10.13 -0.21
CA VAL A 123 -25.64 -11.43 -0.87
C VAL A 123 -25.20 -12.47 0.17
N PRO A 124 -25.64 -13.74 0.07
CA PRO A 124 -25.21 -14.80 0.99
C PRO A 124 -23.69 -14.98 1.05
N GLU A 125 -23.00 -14.79 -0.07
CA GLU A 125 -21.55 -14.93 -0.23
C GLU A 125 -20.76 -13.70 0.21
N LEU A 126 -21.37 -12.77 0.96
CA LEU A 126 -20.79 -11.48 1.35
C LEU A 126 -19.37 -11.63 1.91
N HIS A 127 -19.18 -12.56 2.84
CA HIS A 127 -17.90 -12.80 3.51
C HIS A 127 -16.82 -13.27 2.53
N ASP A 128 -17.16 -14.19 1.64
CA ASP A 128 -16.27 -14.74 0.62
C ASP A 128 -15.90 -13.69 -0.45
N VAL A 129 -16.86 -12.83 -0.84
CA VAL A 129 -16.58 -11.70 -1.73
C VAL A 129 -15.61 -10.72 -1.06
N CYS A 130 -15.82 -10.39 0.22
CA CYS A 130 -14.91 -9.53 0.99
C CYS A 130 -13.49 -10.13 1.06
N ALA A 131 -13.37 -11.42 1.38
CA ALA A 131 -12.09 -12.10 1.47
C ALA A 131 -11.35 -12.19 0.13
N SER A 132 -12.05 -12.55 -0.95
CA SER A 132 -11.46 -12.59 -2.29
C SER A 132 -11.06 -11.20 -2.79
N ALA A 133 -11.87 -10.17 -2.53
CA ALA A 133 -11.54 -8.78 -2.90
C ALA A 133 -10.32 -8.26 -2.14
N GLN A 134 -10.27 -8.47 -0.82
CA GLN A 134 -9.11 -8.11 0.01
C GLN A 134 -7.85 -8.82 -0.46
N ARG A 135 -7.92 -10.14 -0.71
CA ARG A 135 -6.78 -10.91 -1.20
C ARG A 135 -6.23 -10.36 -2.50
N ALA A 136 -7.09 -10.07 -3.48
CA ALA A 136 -6.66 -9.53 -4.77
C ALA A 136 -5.99 -8.14 -4.65
N MET A 137 -6.54 -7.25 -3.81
CA MET A 137 -5.92 -5.96 -3.49
C MET A 137 -4.53 -6.14 -2.86
N VAL A 138 -4.43 -6.98 -1.82
CA VAL A 138 -3.17 -7.23 -1.11
C VAL A 138 -2.13 -7.84 -2.05
N GLN A 139 -2.52 -8.78 -2.92
CA GLN A 139 -1.62 -9.38 -3.91
C GLN A 139 -1.01 -8.35 -4.84
N HIS A 140 -1.82 -7.44 -5.37
CA HIS A 140 -1.32 -6.38 -6.24
C HIS A 140 -0.34 -5.45 -5.51
N LEU A 141 -0.68 -5.03 -4.28
CA LEU A 141 0.19 -4.19 -3.45
C LEU A 141 1.54 -4.85 -3.15
N VAL A 142 1.51 -6.13 -2.75
CA VAL A 142 2.71 -6.93 -2.49
C VAL A 142 3.56 -7.06 -3.75
N ARG A 143 2.95 -7.36 -4.90
CA ARG A 143 3.71 -7.58 -6.14
C ARG A 143 4.46 -6.34 -6.60
N ARG A 144 3.86 -5.15 -6.47
CA ARG A 144 4.55 -3.88 -6.77
C ARG A 144 5.64 -3.59 -5.75
N SER A 145 5.38 -3.87 -4.48
CA SER A 145 6.38 -3.71 -3.40
C SER A 145 7.59 -4.64 -3.59
N GLN A 146 7.36 -5.89 -4.01
CA GLN A 146 8.44 -6.83 -4.36
C GLN A 146 9.29 -6.26 -5.49
N ARG A 147 8.66 -5.73 -6.55
CA ARG A 147 9.39 -5.12 -7.68
C ARG A 147 10.20 -3.92 -7.25
N ALA A 148 9.64 -3.06 -6.40
CA ALA A 148 10.37 -1.92 -5.87
C ALA A 148 11.60 -2.35 -5.06
N LEU A 149 11.47 -3.35 -4.17
CA LEU A 149 12.62 -3.89 -3.42
C LEU A 149 13.69 -4.43 -4.37
N GLU A 150 13.32 -5.33 -5.29
CA GLU A 150 14.27 -5.92 -6.25
C GLU A 150 14.93 -4.85 -7.14
N PHE A 151 14.18 -3.84 -7.58
CA PHE A 151 14.70 -2.70 -8.35
C PHE A 151 15.70 -1.90 -7.54
N CYS A 152 15.31 -1.47 -6.34
CA CYS A 152 16.14 -0.60 -5.52
C CYS A 152 17.43 -1.27 -5.09
N THR A 153 17.40 -2.56 -4.75
CA THR A 153 18.64 -3.28 -4.40
C THR A 153 19.53 -3.52 -5.60
N ARG A 154 18.96 -3.74 -6.80
CA ARG A 154 19.73 -3.95 -8.04
C ARG A 154 20.41 -2.66 -8.51
N GLU A 155 19.73 -1.54 -8.41
CA GLU A 155 20.24 -0.23 -8.84
C GLU A 155 21.05 0.48 -7.73
N GLY A 156 21.29 -0.16 -6.59
CA GLY A 156 22.07 0.40 -5.48
C GLY A 156 21.38 1.57 -4.75
N LEU A 157 20.05 1.69 -4.84
CA LEU A 157 19.25 2.70 -4.14
C LEU A 157 18.94 2.31 -2.68
N LEU A 158 19.03 1.02 -2.37
CA LEU A 158 18.92 0.44 -1.03
C LEU A 158 20.10 -0.52 -0.81
N PRO A 159 20.40 -0.91 0.44
CA PRO A 159 21.36 -1.98 0.70
C PRO A 159 21.08 -3.24 -0.14
N PRO A 160 22.07 -4.09 -0.40
CA PRO A 160 21.82 -5.34 -1.12
C PRO A 160 20.92 -6.27 -0.31
N LEU A 161 20.10 -7.08 -1.00
CA LEU A 161 19.45 -8.22 -0.35
C LEU A 161 20.54 -9.23 0.07
N PRO A 162 20.38 -9.94 1.20
CA PRO A 162 21.33 -10.96 1.59
C PRO A 162 21.49 -11.99 0.46
N SER A 163 22.72 -12.21 -0.01
CA SER A 163 23.04 -13.42 -0.80
C SER A 163 23.30 -14.57 0.17
N GLU A 164 23.13 -15.82 -0.28
CA GLU A 164 23.52 -17.00 0.52
C GLU A 164 25.03 -17.00 0.91
N GLU A 165 25.82 -16.12 0.29
CA GLU A 165 27.29 -16.02 0.41
C GLU A 165 27.77 -14.70 1.04
N ALA A 166 26.86 -13.83 1.50
CA ALA A 166 27.23 -12.53 2.08
C ALA A 166 27.90 -12.73 3.44
N LYS A 167 29.22 -12.92 3.41
CA LYS A 167 30.11 -12.81 4.57
C LYS A 167 29.94 -11.40 5.13
N VAL A 168 29.69 -11.34 6.43
CA VAL A 168 29.79 -10.14 7.27
C VAL A 168 31.13 -9.47 7.00
N THR A 169 31.14 -8.47 6.11
CA THR A 169 32.26 -7.57 5.93
C THR A 169 31.87 -6.24 6.53
N ASN A 170 32.51 -5.94 7.66
CA ASN A 170 32.49 -4.66 8.38
C ASN A 170 31.19 -4.31 9.12
N GLY A 171 30.89 -5.08 10.17
CA GLY A 171 30.38 -4.56 11.45
C GLY A 171 28.96 -4.00 11.54
N GLU A 172 28.28 -3.64 10.45
CA GLU A 172 26.90 -3.17 10.46
C GLU A 172 26.15 -3.78 9.26
N GLU A 173 25.36 -4.84 9.50
CA GLU A 173 24.47 -5.40 8.49
C GLU A 173 23.30 -4.42 8.23
N ALA A 174 23.43 -3.63 7.17
CA ALA A 174 22.34 -2.79 6.68
C ALA A 174 21.41 -3.62 5.78
N PHE A 175 20.16 -3.80 6.21
CA PHE A 175 19.14 -4.50 5.44
C PHE A 175 18.23 -3.51 4.70
N PRO A 176 17.76 -3.85 3.48
CA PRO A 176 16.71 -3.08 2.82
C PRO A 176 15.50 -2.98 3.72
N THR A 177 14.98 -1.77 3.95
CA THR A 177 13.82 -1.58 4.81
C THR A 177 12.62 -1.13 3.98
N LEU A 178 11.50 -1.85 4.12
CA LEU A 178 10.18 -1.45 3.62
C LEU A 178 9.34 -0.91 4.77
N VAL A 179 8.98 0.37 4.66
CA VAL A 179 8.03 1.05 5.54
C VAL A 179 6.67 1.10 4.88
N VAL A 180 5.59 0.81 5.62
CA VAL A 180 4.21 1.00 5.14
C VAL A 180 3.44 1.99 6.03
N ALA A 181 2.78 2.95 5.39
CA ALA A 181 2.01 4.00 6.07
C ALA A 181 0.73 4.37 5.31
N GLY A 182 -0.17 5.09 5.98
CA GLY A 182 -1.49 5.50 5.48
C GLY A 182 -2.63 4.61 6.00
N GLY A 183 -3.88 5.05 5.82
CA GLY A 183 -5.06 4.39 6.41
C GLY A 183 -5.23 2.91 6.00
N VAL A 184 -4.88 2.55 4.76
CA VAL A 184 -4.95 1.15 4.28
C VAL A 184 -3.84 0.30 4.90
N ALA A 185 -2.74 0.93 5.33
CA ALA A 185 -1.67 0.25 6.06
C ALA A 185 -2.12 -0.27 7.43
N CYS A 186 -3.32 0.06 7.93
CA CYS A 186 -3.89 -0.53 9.13
C CYS A 186 -4.42 -1.96 8.92
N ASN A 187 -4.57 -2.39 7.67
CA ASN A 187 -5.08 -3.71 7.33
C ASN A 187 -4.08 -4.81 7.75
N SER A 188 -4.54 -5.75 8.58
CA SER A 188 -3.72 -6.82 9.15
C SER A 188 -3.21 -7.78 8.07
N VAL A 189 -4.07 -8.19 7.14
CA VAL A 189 -3.70 -9.09 6.03
C VAL A 189 -2.64 -8.47 5.12
N LEU A 190 -2.71 -7.16 4.86
CA LEU A 190 -1.67 -6.44 4.13
C LEU A 190 -0.34 -6.41 4.90
N ARG A 191 -0.37 -6.10 6.20
CA ARG A 191 0.84 -6.08 7.05
C ARG A 191 1.51 -7.46 7.06
N ASP A 192 0.72 -8.51 7.27
CA ASP A 192 1.23 -9.88 7.33
C ASP A 192 1.81 -10.33 5.99
N ALA A 193 1.16 -9.96 4.88
CA ALA A 193 1.66 -10.29 3.54
C ALA A 193 2.96 -9.55 3.20
N LEU A 194 3.08 -8.26 3.56
CA LEU A 194 4.30 -7.48 3.38
C LEU A 194 5.43 -7.95 4.32
N ALA A 195 5.11 -8.35 5.54
CA ALA A 195 6.07 -8.95 6.46
C ALA A 195 6.60 -10.29 5.90
N GLN A 196 5.72 -11.17 5.41
CA GLN A 196 6.11 -12.42 4.75
C GLN A 196 6.97 -12.18 3.51
N LEU A 197 6.65 -11.15 2.72
CA LEU A 197 7.45 -10.73 1.57
C LEU A 197 8.86 -10.30 2.00
N CYS A 198 8.97 -9.41 2.98
CA CYS A 198 10.25 -8.92 3.46
C CYS A 198 11.10 -10.06 4.04
N ASN A 199 10.49 -10.95 4.82
CA ASN A 199 11.16 -12.14 5.36
C ASN A 199 11.70 -13.05 4.24
N HIS A 200 10.95 -13.26 3.15
CA HIS A 200 11.43 -14.05 2.00
C HIS A 200 12.59 -13.41 1.27
N LEU A 201 12.66 -12.08 1.25
CA LEU A 201 13.70 -11.33 0.54
C LEU A 201 14.91 -11.01 1.43
N GLY A 202 14.84 -11.23 2.75
CA GLY A 202 15.85 -10.77 3.69
C GLY A 202 15.85 -9.25 3.89
N ALA A 203 14.67 -8.63 3.76
CA ALA A 203 14.43 -7.21 4.04
C ALA A 203 13.78 -7.02 5.42
N ARG A 204 13.96 -5.83 6.00
CA ARG A 204 13.28 -5.41 7.23
C ARG A 204 11.91 -4.81 6.89
N PHE A 205 10.87 -5.22 7.59
CA PHE A 205 9.54 -4.64 7.49
C PHE A 205 9.24 -3.73 8.68
N VAL A 206 8.66 -2.55 8.42
CA VAL A 206 8.20 -1.61 9.44
C VAL A 206 6.81 -1.09 9.08
N ALA A 207 5.84 -1.22 9.98
CA ALA A 207 4.52 -0.64 9.82
C ALA A 207 4.33 0.52 10.80
N THR A 208 3.78 1.62 10.31
CA THR A 208 3.42 2.76 11.17
C THR A 208 2.32 2.34 12.17
N PRO A 209 2.39 2.78 13.45
CA PRO A 209 1.32 2.54 14.42
C PRO A 209 -0.01 3.06 13.89
N ALA A 210 -1.10 2.29 14.03
CA ALA A 210 -2.41 2.61 13.44
C ALA A 210 -2.90 4.02 13.80
N LYS A 211 -2.68 4.46 15.04
CA LYS A 211 -3.02 5.80 15.54
C LYS A 211 -2.31 6.97 14.82
N LEU A 212 -1.25 6.68 14.07
CA LEU A 212 -0.46 7.65 13.31
C LEU A 212 -0.65 7.50 11.79
N CYS A 213 -1.42 6.50 11.34
CA CYS A 213 -1.61 6.23 9.91
C CYS A 213 -2.64 7.13 9.24
N SER A 214 -3.62 7.64 9.99
CA SER A 214 -4.58 8.63 9.52
C SER A 214 -4.00 10.03 9.59
N ASP A 215 -4.48 10.94 8.75
CA ASP A 215 -4.03 12.33 8.73
C ASP A 215 -4.16 12.97 10.12
N ASN A 216 -3.06 13.50 10.65
CA ASN A 216 -2.99 14.07 11.98
C ASN A 216 -1.98 15.22 12.06
N GLY A 217 -2.17 16.16 12.98
CA GLY A 217 -1.27 17.30 13.14
C GLY A 217 0.15 16.93 13.59
N LEU A 218 0.32 15.76 14.24
CA LEU A 218 1.62 15.31 14.73
C LEU A 218 2.60 15.05 13.58
N MET A 219 2.14 14.44 12.47
CA MET A 219 3.01 14.17 11.31
C MET A 219 3.46 15.48 10.64
N ILE A 220 2.60 16.50 10.62
CA ILE A 220 2.91 17.82 10.07
C ILE A 220 3.94 18.54 10.95
N ALA A 221 3.70 18.56 12.27
CA ALA A 221 4.63 19.15 13.23
C ALA A 221 5.99 18.45 13.22
N TRP A 222 6.02 17.12 13.14
CA TRP A 222 7.25 16.34 13.05
C TRP A 222 8.03 16.65 11.77
N ASN A 223 7.35 16.64 10.61
CA ASN A 223 7.98 16.98 9.34
C ASN A 223 8.56 18.41 9.37
N GLY A 224 7.79 19.39 9.88
CA GLY A 224 8.27 20.77 10.02
C GLY A 224 9.51 20.87 10.92
N LEU A 225 9.54 20.16 12.04
CA LEU A 225 10.68 20.13 12.95
C LEU A 225 11.94 19.52 12.30
N GLU A 226 11.80 18.41 11.59
CA GLU A 226 12.92 17.75 10.89
C GLU A 226 13.49 18.67 9.79
N ARG A 227 12.63 19.30 8.99
CA ARG A 227 13.04 20.27 7.95
C ARG A 227 13.69 21.51 8.52
N TYR A 228 13.20 22.01 9.66
CA TYR A 228 13.79 23.14 10.38
C TYR A 228 15.20 22.81 10.90
N ARG A 229 15.38 21.62 11.48
CA ARG A 229 16.67 21.15 12.02
C ARG A 229 17.75 21.02 10.95
N THR A 230 17.39 20.65 9.73
CA THR A 230 18.32 20.55 8.60
C THR A 230 18.46 21.85 7.82
N SER A 231 17.85 22.95 8.29
CA SER A 231 17.79 24.24 7.58
C SER A 231 17.24 24.13 6.15
N ALA A 232 16.45 23.09 5.87
CA ALA A 232 15.89 22.85 4.54
C ALA A 232 14.73 23.81 4.21
N VAL A 233 14.11 24.39 5.23
CA VAL A 233 13.11 25.45 5.10
C VAL A 233 13.40 26.54 6.13
N PRO A 234 13.53 27.82 5.73
CA PRO A 234 13.64 28.91 6.67
C PRO A 234 12.35 29.07 7.47
N ALA A 235 12.43 29.67 8.66
CA ALA A 235 11.23 30.06 9.39
C ALA A 235 10.43 31.03 8.51
N VAL A 236 9.14 30.74 8.33
CA VAL A 236 8.24 31.61 7.58
C VAL A 236 7.72 32.66 8.53
N GLU A 237 8.15 33.91 8.34
CA GLU A 237 7.70 35.05 9.15
C GLU A 237 6.43 35.71 8.59
N ASP A 238 6.24 35.64 7.27
CA ASP A 238 5.06 36.16 6.57
C ASP A 238 4.17 35.01 6.07
N LEU A 239 3.06 34.79 6.76
CA LEU A 239 2.07 33.77 6.41
C LEU A 239 1.28 34.13 5.16
N ASP A 240 1.12 35.41 4.82
CA ASP A 240 0.36 35.86 3.64
C ASP A 240 1.12 35.59 2.34
N ALA A 241 2.45 35.40 2.43
CA ALA A 241 3.29 34.98 1.31
C ALA A 241 3.17 33.48 0.99
N LEU A 242 2.58 32.66 1.87
CA LEU A 242 2.46 31.22 1.65
C LEU A 242 1.38 30.90 0.62
N ARG A 243 1.76 30.12 -0.39
CA ARG A 243 0.83 29.60 -1.39
C ARG A 243 0.47 28.15 -1.09
N VAL A 244 -0.82 27.87 -1.04
CA VAL A 244 -1.33 26.50 -0.96
C VAL A 244 -1.32 25.89 -2.35
N GLU A 245 -0.57 24.80 -2.50
CA GLU A 245 -0.55 24.02 -3.72
C GLU A 245 -1.51 22.83 -3.59
N SER A 246 -2.48 22.74 -4.51
CA SER A 246 -3.42 21.62 -4.57
C SER A 246 -2.79 20.33 -5.11
N ARG A 247 -1.60 20.43 -5.70
CA ARG A 247 -0.82 19.30 -6.23
C ARG A 247 0.64 19.49 -5.88
N CYS A 248 1.16 18.62 -5.04
CA CYS A 248 2.56 18.58 -4.66
C CYS A 248 3.10 17.19 -4.99
N ALA A 249 4.14 17.11 -5.82
CA ALA A 249 4.80 15.85 -6.12
C ALA A 249 5.58 15.36 -4.89
N LEU A 250 5.55 14.06 -4.61
CA LEU A 250 6.27 13.49 -3.47
C LEU A 250 7.80 13.61 -3.63
N GLY A 251 8.30 13.53 -4.87
CA GLY A 251 9.73 13.56 -5.17
C GLY A 251 10.02 13.48 -6.65
N THR A 252 11.29 13.26 -6.99
CA THR A 252 11.72 13.06 -8.40
C THR A 252 11.15 11.75 -8.93
N ASP A 253 10.39 11.81 -10.03
CA ASP A 253 9.81 10.64 -10.67
C ASP A 253 10.86 9.86 -11.47
N ILE A 254 11.10 8.60 -11.06
CA ILE A 254 11.97 7.63 -11.75
C ILE A 254 11.21 6.37 -12.19
N SER A 255 9.88 6.42 -12.25
CA SER A 255 9.01 5.30 -12.66
C SER A 255 9.38 4.74 -14.04
N GLN A 256 9.82 5.60 -14.97
CA GLN A 256 10.30 5.17 -16.27
C GLN A 256 11.56 4.30 -16.19
N SER A 257 12.44 4.55 -15.23
CA SER A 257 13.64 3.74 -14.99
C SER A 257 13.25 2.34 -14.49
N VAL A 258 12.23 2.25 -13.63
CA VAL A 258 11.65 0.97 -13.20
C VAL A 258 11.09 0.19 -14.39
N ALA A 259 10.35 0.85 -15.27
CA ALA A 259 9.79 0.22 -16.46
C ALA A 259 10.89 -0.31 -17.41
N LYS A 260 11.93 0.49 -17.65
CA LYS A 260 13.10 0.13 -18.48
C LYS A 260 13.89 -1.03 -17.88
N ALA A 261 14.02 -1.08 -16.56
CA ALA A 261 14.69 -2.16 -15.83
C ALA A 261 14.03 -3.53 -16.04
N SER A 262 12.73 -3.55 -16.38
CA SER A 262 11.98 -4.72 -16.85
C SER A 262 12.13 -5.96 -15.95
N ILE A 263 12.17 -5.74 -14.63
CA ILE A 263 12.46 -6.79 -13.65
C ILE A 263 11.37 -7.86 -13.64
N LYS A 264 11.81 -9.11 -13.83
CA LYS A 264 10.96 -10.30 -13.74
C LYS A 264 10.98 -10.83 -12.31
N LEU A 265 9.84 -10.73 -11.64
CA LEU A 265 9.68 -11.15 -10.27
C LEU A 265 9.80 -12.66 -10.11
N ARG A 266 10.49 -13.09 -9.05
CA ARG A 266 10.44 -14.48 -8.58
C ARG A 266 9.08 -14.75 -7.95
N LYS A 267 8.51 -15.93 -8.16
CA LYS A 267 7.23 -16.31 -7.53
C LYS A 267 7.48 -16.59 -6.05
N ILE A 268 6.91 -15.76 -5.19
CA ILE A 268 6.90 -15.97 -3.73
C ILE A 268 5.52 -16.50 -3.34
N LYS A 269 5.49 -17.64 -2.63
CA LYS A 269 4.24 -18.20 -2.10
C LYS A 269 3.93 -17.51 -0.78
N LEU A 270 2.96 -16.61 -0.80
CA LEU A 270 2.48 -15.92 0.40
C LEU A 270 1.14 -16.51 0.84
N LYS A 271 0.95 -16.63 2.16
CA LYS A 271 -0.36 -16.93 2.75
C LYS A 271 -1.08 -15.61 2.91
N ILE A 272 -2.09 -15.39 2.06
CA ILE A 272 -2.93 -14.18 2.05
C ILE A 272 -4.36 -14.67 2.26
N GLY A 273 -4.85 -14.52 3.49
CA GLY A 273 -6.14 -15.00 3.96
C GLY A 273 -6.22 -14.95 5.47
#